data_AF-C2FZF6-F1
#
_entry.id   AF-C2FZF6-F1
#
_cell.length_a   1.000
_cell.length_b   1.000
_cell.length_c   1.000
_cell.angle_alpha   90.00
_cell.angle_beta   90.00
_cell.angle_gamma   90.00
#
_symmetry.space_group_name_H-M   'P 1'
#
loop_
_entity.id
_entity.type
_entity.pdbx_description
1 polymer ?
#
loop_
_entity_poly.entity_id
_entity_poly.type
_entity_poly.pdbx_seq_one_letter_code
_entity_poly.pdbx_strand_id
1 'polypeptide(L)'
;MEEGLLRLILPPELAGQLQDIAAAQELIAEHVIAVQSYKDSPVFRKMITWRKGDKKDLMKEELLIIYESKGVYSDRYKELLRPYFLAF
;
A
#
# COMPACT_ATOMS: atom_id res chain seq x y z
N MET A 1 19.72 -2.81 -15.78
CA MET A 1 20.03 -2.50 -14.38
C MET A 1 18.73 -2.66 -13.62
N GLU A 2 18.64 -3.57 -12.65
CA GLU A 2 17.46 -3.66 -11.80
C GLU A 2 17.48 -2.48 -10.83
N GLU A 3 16.41 -1.68 -10.81
CA GLU A 3 16.27 -0.58 -9.85
C GLU A 3 15.83 -1.15 -8.50
N GLY A 4 16.55 -0.79 -7.44
CA GLY A 4 16.23 -1.24 -6.09
C GLY A 4 14.95 -0.60 -5.56
N LEU A 5 14.08 -1.40 -4.96
CA LEU A 5 12.82 -0.95 -4.35
C LEU A 5 12.79 -1.24 -2.86
N LEU A 6 12.34 -0.27 -2.07
CA LEU A 6 11.98 -0.45 -0.66
C LEU A 6 10.46 -0.55 -0.55
N ARG A 7 9.96 -1.68 -0.02
CA ARG A 7 8.52 -1.91 0.17
C ARG A 7 8.23 -2.22 1.63
N LEU A 8 7.36 -1.43 2.25
CA LEU A 8 7.00 -1.59 3.66
C LEU A 8 5.49 -1.55 3.87
N ILE A 9 5.03 -2.28 4.90
CA ILE A 9 3.66 -2.26 5.39
C ILE A 9 3.69 -1.64 6.79
N LEU A 10 3.02 -0.50 6.96
CA LEU A 10 3.17 0.34 8.15
C LEU A 10 1.80 0.77 8.67
N PRO A 11 1.67 1.04 9.99
CA PRO A 11 0.57 1.85 10.51
C PRO A 11 0.55 3.25 9.84
N PRO A 12 -0.62 3.89 9.67
CA PRO A 12 -0.73 5.17 8.96
C PRO A 12 0.14 6.28 9.54
N GLU A 13 0.26 6.36 10.86
CA GLU A 13 1.07 7.36 11.56
C GLU A 13 2.57 7.18 11.25
N LEU A 14 3.06 5.94 11.36
CA LEU A 14 4.45 5.61 11.06
C LEU A 14 4.75 5.79 9.55
N ALA A 15 3.78 5.49 8.69
CA ALA A 15 3.91 5.73 7.25
C ALA A 15 4.12 7.22 6.93
N GLY A 16 3.42 8.12 7.64
CA GLY A 16 3.63 9.56 7.53
C GLY A 16 5.03 9.97 7.95
N GLN A 17 5.48 9.53 9.13
CA GLN A 17 6.82 9.82 9.64
C GLN A 17 7.93 9.31 8.72
N LEU A 18 7.75 8.11 8.15
CA LEU A 18 8.76 7.50 7.29
C LEU A 18 8.86 8.19 5.92
N GLN A 19 7.79 8.84 5.45
CA GLN A 19 7.82 9.59 4.19
C GLN A 19 8.85 10.72 4.25
N ASP A 20 8.94 11.42 5.38
CA ASP A 20 9.90 12.51 5.58
C ASP A 20 11.34 11.98 5.65
N ILE A 21 11.55 10.86 6.36
CA ILE A 21 12.84 10.19 6.44
C ILE A 21 13.28 9.70 5.06
N ALA A 22 12.37 9.08 4.30
CA ALA A 22 12.64 8.57 2.96
C ALA A 22 13.04 9.71 2.01
N ALA A 23 12.35 10.84 2.05
CA ALA A 23 12.68 12.01 1.24
C ALA A 23 14.10 12.53 1.54
N ALA A 24 14.53 12.54 2.81
CA ALA A 24 15.89 12.91 3.21
C ALA A 24 16.97 11.93 2.71
N GLN A 25 16.58 10.72 2.31
CA GLN A 25 17.47 9.70 1.72
C GLN A 25 17.35 9.63 0.19
N GLU A 26 16.70 10.60 -0.45
CA GLU A 26 16.42 10.64 -1.89
C GLU A 26 15.62 9.40 -2.36
N LEU A 27 14.71 8.94 -1.51
CA LEU A 27 13.73 7.92 -1.84
C LEU A 27 12.41 8.59 -2.17
N ILE A 28 11.85 8.23 -3.33
CA ILE A 28 10.59 8.77 -3.82
C ILE A 28 9.55 7.67 -3.79
N ALA A 29 8.39 7.97 -3.19
CA ALA A 29 7.26 7.06 -3.19
C ALA A 29 6.68 6.99 -4.61
N GLU A 30 6.67 5.80 -5.19
CA GLU A 30 6.08 5.54 -6.50
C GLU A 30 4.66 4.95 -6.39
N HIS A 31 4.37 4.27 -5.29
CA HIS A 31 3.08 3.62 -5.09
C HIS A 31 2.71 3.56 -3.60
N VAL A 32 1.50 3.98 -3.28
CA VAL A 32 0.90 3.92 -1.96
C VAL A 32 -0.42 3.18 -2.04
N ILE A 33 -0.58 2.13 -1.24
CA ILE A 33 -1.83 1.40 -1.06
C ILE A 33 -2.32 1.65 0.37
N ALA A 34 -3.41 2.38 0.52
CA ALA A 34 -4.12 2.50 1.79
C ALA A 34 -5.01 1.25 1.99
N VAL A 35 -5.06 0.71 3.20
CA VAL A 35 -5.83 -0.50 3.51
C VAL A 35 -6.88 -0.21 4.59
N GLN A 36 -8.12 -0.53 4.26
CA GLN A 36 -9.28 -0.46 5.17
C GLN A 36 -9.86 -1.86 5.38
N SER A 37 -10.44 -2.10 6.56
CA SER A 37 -11.18 -3.35 6.78
C SER A 37 -12.51 -3.31 6.02
N TYR A 38 -13.29 -2.25 6.21
CA TYR A 38 -14.58 -1.98 5.54
C TYR A 38 -14.55 -0.57 4.95
N LYS A 39 -15.46 -0.28 4.00
CA LYS A 39 -15.55 1.02 3.32
C LYS A 39 -15.62 2.22 4.27
N ASP A 40 -16.36 2.07 5.37
CA ASP A 40 -16.58 3.14 6.35
C ASP A 40 -15.60 3.07 7.54
N SER A 41 -14.64 2.14 7.51
CA SER A 41 -13.62 2.00 8.55
C SER A 41 -12.40 2.89 8.27
N PRO A 42 -11.67 3.34 9.30
CA PRO A 42 -10.43 4.06 9.08
C PRO A 42 -9.38 3.18 8.40
N VAL A 43 -8.47 3.82 7.65
CA VAL A 43 -7.27 3.17 7.13
C VAL A 43 -6.43 2.69 8.33
N PHE A 44 -6.10 1.40 8.38
CA PHE A 44 -5.33 0.84 9.49
C PHE A 44 -3.92 0.42 9.07
N ARG A 45 -3.63 0.34 7.77
CA ARG A 45 -2.29 0.12 7.20
C ARG A 45 -2.10 0.92 5.93
N LYS A 46 -0.84 1.25 5.64
CA LYS A 46 -0.38 1.70 4.33
C LYS A 46 0.74 0.79 3.85
N MET A 47 0.69 0.39 2.58
CA MET A 47 1.79 -0.27 1.90
C MET A 47 2.42 0.76 0.98
N ILE A 48 3.70 1.04 1.15
CA ILE A 48 4.39 2.07 0.35
C ILE A 48 5.59 1.43 -0.34
N THR A 49 5.74 1.75 -1.63
CA THR A 49 6.91 1.42 -2.42
C THR A 49 7.69 2.70 -2.70
N TRP A 50 8.96 2.71 -2.32
CA TRP A 50 9.91 3.73 -2.68
C TRP A 50 10.96 3.18 -3.64
N ARG A 51 11.44 4.05 -4.52
CA ARG A 51 12.62 3.84 -5.36
C ARG A 51 13.64 4.93 -5.09
N LYS A 52 14.91 4.68 -5.41
CA LYS A 52 15.92 5.73 -5.42
C LYS A 52 15.64 6.70 -6.58
N GLY A 53 15.71 8.00 -6.32
CA GLY A 53 15.59 8.98 -7.38
C GLY A 53 15.42 10.41 -6.88
N ASP A 54 15.60 11.31 -7.82
CA ASP A 54 15.51 12.76 -7.69
C ASP A 54 14.25 13.33 -8.37
N LYS A 55 13.74 12.64 -9.39
CA LYS A 55 12.51 12.99 -10.10
C LYS A 55 11.28 12.41 -9.42
N LYS A 56 10.42 13.32 -8.93
CA LYS A 56 9.04 13.00 -8.54
C LYS A 56 8.25 12.67 -9.80
N ASP A 57 8.09 11.39 -10.08
CA ASP A 57 7.05 10.92 -10.99
C ASP A 57 5.69 11.02 -10.29
N LEU A 58 4.61 10.86 -11.08
CA LEU A 58 3.27 10.71 -10.54
C LEU A 58 3.21 9.47 -9.64
N MET A 59 3.08 9.70 -8.35
CA MET A 59 2.85 8.66 -7.35
C MET A 59 1.47 8.03 -7.60
N LYS A 60 1.43 6.70 -7.72
CA LYS A 60 0.16 5.98 -7.79
C LYS A 60 -0.43 5.83 -6.38
N GLU A 61 -1.70 6.18 -6.22
CA GLU A 61 -2.47 5.91 -5.01
C GLU A 61 -3.56 4.88 -5.27
N GLU A 62 -3.69 3.90 -4.37
CA GLU A 62 -4.72 2.86 -4.42
C GLU A 62 -5.35 2.69 -3.03
N LEU A 63 -6.63 2.34 -3.00
CA LEU A 63 -7.35 1.96 -1.79
C LEU A 63 -7.75 0.49 -1.90
N LEU A 64 -7.35 -0.31 -0.91
CA LEU A 64 -7.75 -1.70 -0.75
C LEU A 64 -8.71 -1.84 0.43
N ILE A 65 -9.95 -2.22 0.15
CA ILE A 65 -10.94 -2.59 1.17
C ILE A 65 -10.96 -4.12 1.27
N ILE A 66 -10.78 -4.67 2.47
CA ILE A 66 -10.67 -6.13 2.66
C ILE A 66 -12.04 -6.80 2.62
N TYR A 67 -13.04 -6.23 3.30
CA TYR A 67 -14.36 -6.82 3.49
C TYR A 67 -15.46 -5.95 2.86
N GLU A 68 -16.35 -6.59 2.10
CA GLU A 68 -17.60 -6.00 1.62
C GLU A 68 -18.63 -5.96 2.76
N SER A 69 -18.71 -7.05 3.53
CA SER A 69 -19.57 -7.16 4.71
C SER A 69 -18.97 -8.16 5.70
N LYS A 70 -19.60 -8.33 6.88
CA LYS A 70 -19.05 -9.20 7.94
C LYS A 70 -18.84 -10.62 7.44
N GLY A 71 -17.58 -11.05 7.38
CA GLY A 71 -17.19 -12.38 6.91
C GLY A 71 -17.18 -12.55 5.39
N VAL A 72 -17.44 -11.49 4.62
CA VAL A 72 -17.43 -11.51 3.14
C VAL A 72 -16.31 -10.62 2.64
N TYR A 73 -15.28 -11.22 2.04
CA TYR A 73 -14.19 -10.46 1.40
C TYR A 73 -14.69 -9.70 0.17
N SER A 74 -14.10 -8.53 -0.07
CA SER A 74 -14.35 -7.76 -1.30
C SER A 74 -13.85 -8.50 -2.53
N ASP A 75 -14.45 -8.21 -3.69
CA ASP A 75 -14.05 -8.83 -4.95
C ASP A 75 -12.60 -8.50 -5.32
N ARG A 76 -12.17 -7.26 -5.05
CA ARG A 76 -10.78 -6.83 -5.28
C ARG A 76 -9.80 -7.63 -4.42
N TYR A 77 -10.12 -7.86 -3.15
CA TYR A 77 -9.28 -8.64 -2.24
C TYR A 77 -9.21 -10.12 -2.68
N LYS A 78 -10.35 -10.71 -3.04
CA LYS A 78 -10.41 -12.09 -3.59
C LYS A 78 -9.59 -12.22 -4.87
N GLU A 79 -9.70 -11.26 -5.78
CA GLU A 79 -8.97 -11.28 -7.05
C GLU A 79 -7.46 -11.15 -6.84
N LEU A 80 -7.02 -10.22 -5.98
CA LEU A 80 -5.61 -10.05 -5.64
C LEU A 80 -4.99 -11.32 -5.07
N LEU A 81 -5.75 -12.03 -4.25
CA LEU A 81 -5.27 -13.20 -3.53
C LEU A 81 -5.64 -14.53 -4.20
N ARG A 82 -6.35 -14.51 -5.34
CA ARG A 82 -6.73 -15.69 -6.13
C ARG A 82 -5.57 -16.67 -6.35
N PRO A 83 -4.32 -16.23 -6.64
CA PRO A 83 -3.21 -17.16 -6.82
C PRO A 83 -2.77 -17.92 -5.54
N TYR A 84 -3.16 -17.45 -4.35
CA TYR A 84 -2.70 -17.96 -3.07
C TYR A 84 -3.73 -18.82 -2.31
N PHE A 85 -4.99 -18.83 -2.76
CA PHE A 85 -6.08 -19.59 -2.09
C PHE A 85 -6.74 -20.56 -3.07
N LEU A 86 -6.96 -21.79 -2.61
CA LEU A 86 -7.61 -22.86 -3.41
C LEU A 86 -9.13 -22.67 -3.53
N ALA A 87 -9.75 -21.96 -2.59
CA ALA A 87 -11.17 -21.59 -2.59
C ALA A 87 -11.35 -20.28 -1.79
N PHE A 88 -12.27 -19.43 -2.25
CA PHE A 88 -12.67 -18.17 -1.61
C PHE A 88 -14.14 -18.19 -1.21
#